data_AF-A0A816EZZ7-F1
#
_entry.id   AF-A0A816EZZ7-F1
#
_cell.length_a   1.000
_cell.length_b   1.000
_cell.length_c   1.000
_cell.angle_alpha   90.00
_cell.angle_beta   90.00
_cell.angle_gamma   90.00
#
_symmetry.space_group_name_H-M   'P 1'
#
loop_
_entity.id
_entity.type
_entity.pdbx_description
1 polymer ?
#
loop_
_entity_poly.entity_id
_entity_poly.type
_entity_poly.pdbx_seq_one_letter_code
_entity_poly.pdbx_strand_id
1 'polypeptide(L)'
;MNKNSSSSNLTSDEWSLINNIKDAYDLSTLDCDTTHINNYSLIDSTLKDFLNDEQQMFKSLIKFYKKIPHFKQINLEDQIILIKCNITHLIHIHHVLKDNFVEGAKLGIYMSK
;
A
#
# COMPACT_ATOMS: atom_id res chain seq x y z
N MET A 1 -7.93 -16.04 43.19
CA MET A 1 -8.30 -15.82 41.79
C MET A 1 -7.46 -14.67 41.25
N ASN A 2 -6.33 -14.96 40.63
CA ASN A 2 -5.46 -13.93 40.04
C ASN A 2 -5.79 -13.85 38.55
N LYS A 3 -6.28 -12.70 38.09
CA LYS A 3 -6.44 -12.39 36.67
C LYS A 3 -5.03 -12.30 36.08
N ASN A 4 -4.66 -13.27 35.25
CA ASN A 4 -3.46 -13.18 34.43
C ASN A 4 -3.65 -12.02 33.46
N SER A 5 -2.91 -10.95 33.69
CA SER A 5 -2.69 -9.86 32.76
C SER A 5 -1.89 -10.42 31.59
N SER A 6 -2.57 -10.85 30.52
CA SER A 6 -1.92 -11.22 29.26
C SER A 6 -1.10 -10.03 28.78
N SER A 7 0.23 -10.17 28.73
CA SER A 7 1.10 -9.07 28.29
C SER A 7 0.76 -8.71 26.85
N SER A 8 0.27 -7.50 26.64
CA SER A 8 -0.11 -6.94 25.33
C SER A 8 1.08 -6.59 24.43
N ASN A 9 2.23 -7.24 24.65
CA ASN A 9 3.46 -6.94 23.95
C ASN A 9 3.69 -7.98 22.85
N LEU A 10 3.97 -7.49 21.65
CA LEU A 10 4.37 -8.31 20.52
C LEU A 10 5.67 -9.06 20.86
N THR A 11 5.71 -10.32 20.48
CA THR A 11 6.90 -11.15 20.50
C THR A 11 7.94 -10.65 19.49
N SER A 12 9.19 -11.09 19.64
CA SER A 12 10.28 -10.75 18.71
C SER A 12 9.97 -11.20 17.26
N ASP A 13 9.30 -12.33 17.12
CA ASP A 13 8.95 -12.90 15.82
C ASP A 13 7.86 -12.09 15.13
N GLU A 14 6.85 -11.64 15.88
CA GLU A 14 5.80 -10.75 15.37
C GLU A 14 6.36 -9.39 14.94
N TRP A 15 7.27 -8.82 15.72
CA TRP A 15 7.99 -7.60 15.33
C TRP A 15 8.78 -7.77 14.04
N SER A 16 9.49 -8.89 13.91
CA SER A 16 10.26 -9.19 12.71
C SER A 16 9.36 -9.35 11.49
N LEU A 17 8.21 -10.00 11.65
CA LEU A 17 7.22 -10.16 10.59
C LEU A 17 6.66 -8.80 10.14
N ILE A 18 6.28 -7.93 11.08
CA ILE A 18 5.77 -6.59 10.79
C ILE A 18 6.80 -5.78 10.01
N ASN A 19 8.06 -5.77 10.47
CA ASN A 19 9.14 -5.03 9.80
C ASN A 19 9.38 -5.56 8.38
N ASN A 20 9.38 -6.89 8.20
CA ASN A 20 9.52 -7.48 6.87
C ASN A 20 8.39 -7.10 5.92
N ILE A 21 7.14 -7.05 6.41
CA ILE A 21 5.99 -6.62 5.59
C ILE A 21 6.11 -5.14 5.24
N LYS A 22 6.47 -4.30 6.21
CA LYS A 22 6.69 -2.87 6.02
C LYS A 22 7.77 -2.63 4.97
N ASP A 23 8.94 -3.23 5.12
CA ASP A 23 10.06 -3.05 4.20
C ASP A 23 9.73 -3.58 2.80
N ALA A 24 9.00 -4.70 2.71
CA ALA A 24 8.51 -5.22 1.44
C ALA A 24 7.55 -4.25 0.76
N TYR A 25 6.68 -3.59 1.51
CA TYR A 25 5.76 -2.56 1.01
C TYR A 25 6.53 -1.34 0.54
N ASP A 26 7.33 -0.71 1.41
CA ASP A 26 8.10 0.51 1.13
C ASP A 26 8.96 0.33 -0.13
N LEU A 27 9.72 -0.77 -0.22
CA LEU A 27 10.57 -1.07 -1.38
C LEU A 27 9.79 -1.35 -2.68
N SER A 28 8.53 -1.75 -2.59
CA SER A 28 7.74 -2.09 -3.78
C SER A 28 6.93 -0.90 -4.27
N THR A 29 6.56 0.03 -3.40
CA THR A 29 5.83 1.25 -3.75
C THR A 29 6.75 2.42 -4.10
N LEU A 30 8.04 2.36 -3.73
CA LEU A 30 9.04 3.38 -4.04
C LEU A 30 9.13 3.71 -5.55
N ASP A 31 9.03 2.70 -6.41
CA ASP A 31 9.05 2.86 -7.88
C ASP A 31 7.80 3.59 -8.42
N CYS A 32 6.71 3.61 -7.65
CA CYS A 32 5.43 4.22 -8.01
C CYS A 32 5.32 5.66 -7.51
N ASP A 33 6.00 5.97 -6.41
CA ASP A 33 5.86 7.22 -5.66
C ASP A 33 6.39 8.46 -6.39
N THR A 34 7.31 8.31 -7.34
CA THR A 34 7.91 9.46 -8.03
C THR A 34 7.02 10.12 -9.07
N THR A 35 5.88 9.52 -9.46
CA THR A 35 5.04 10.02 -10.56
C THR A 35 3.57 10.25 -10.21
N HIS A 36 3.03 9.62 -9.16
CA HIS A 36 1.57 9.59 -8.93
C HIS A 36 0.93 10.91 -8.47
N ILE A 37 1.62 11.74 -7.68
CA ILE A 37 0.95 12.86 -6.99
C ILE A 37 1.30 14.23 -7.58
N ASN A 38 2.46 14.36 -8.23
CA ASN A 38 2.88 15.63 -8.84
C ASN A 38 2.41 15.84 -10.29
N ASN A 39 1.82 14.83 -10.94
CA ASN A 39 1.56 14.88 -12.38
C ASN A 39 0.12 15.23 -12.78
N TYR A 40 -0.85 15.17 -11.87
CA TYR A 40 -2.21 15.64 -12.16
C TYR A 40 -2.28 17.16 -12.03
N SER A 41 -1.65 17.85 -12.97
CA SER A 41 -2.09 19.21 -13.30
C SER A 41 -3.58 19.11 -13.65
N LEU A 42 -4.44 19.70 -12.81
CA LEU A 42 -5.91 19.79 -12.98
C LEU A 42 -6.35 20.27 -14.38
N ILE A 43 -5.41 20.74 -15.20
CA ILE A 43 -5.65 21.39 -16.48
C ILE A 43 -5.27 20.49 -17.68
N ASP A 44 -4.36 19.51 -17.53
CA ASP A 44 -3.79 18.77 -18.69
C ASP A 44 -3.73 17.24 -18.57
N SER A 45 -4.11 16.64 -17.45
CA SER A 45 -4.06 15.18 -17.29
C SER A 45 -5.22 14.46 -18.01
N THR A 46 -4.91 13.43 -18.81
CA THR A 46 -5.92 12.64 -19.52
C THR A 46 -6.27 11.34 -18.78
N LEU A 47 -7.41 10.74 -19.12
CA LEU A 47 -7.78 9.40 -18.64
C LEU A 47 -6.71 8.34 -18.94
N LYS A 48 -6.00 8.49 -20.07
CA LYS A 48 -4.92 7.58 -20.46
C LYS A 48 -3.75 7.66 -19.49
N ASP A 49 -3.40 8.88 -19.07
CA ASP A 49 -2.31 9.09 -18.11
C ASP A 49 -2.67 8.48 -16.76
N PHE A 50 -3.93 8.68 -16.31
CA PHE A 50 -4.45 8.01 -15.13
C PHE A 50 -4.35 6.49 -15.20
N LEU A 51 -4.79 5.88 -16.30
CA LEU A 51 -4.74 4.42 -16.45
C LEU A 51 -3.31 3.87 -16.51
N ASN A 52 -2.37 4.63 -17.08
CA ASN A 52 -0.96 4.24 -17.13
C ASN A 52 -0.30 4.29 -15.75
N ASP A 53 -0.61 5.33 -14.97
CA ASP A 53 -0.12 5.47 -13.60
C ASP A 53 -0.68 4.36 -12.71
N GLU A 54 -2.00 4.16 -12.74
CA GLU A 54 -2.64 3.05 -12.03
C GLU A 54 -2.02 1.70 -12.43
N GLN A 55 -1.73 1.47 -13.71
CA GLN A 55 -1.06 0.23 -14.15
C GLN A 55 0.29 0.01 -13.44
N GLN A 56 1.06 1.06 -13.18
CA GLN A 56 2.30 0.93 -12.41
C GLN A 56 2.02 0.59 -10.95
N MET A 57 0.97 1.17 -10.35
CA MET A 57 0.53 0.83 -9.00
C MET A 57 0.15 -0.64 -8.87
N PHE A 58 -0.64 -1.15 -9.82
CA PHE A 58 -0.99 -2.57 -9.89
C PHE A 58 0.28 -3.45 -9.92
N LYS A 59 1.28 -3.10 -10.74
CA LYS A 59 2.54 -3.86 -10.81
C LYS A 59 3.31 -3.81 -9.49
N SER A 60 3.41 -2.63 -8.88
CA SER A 60 4.11 -2.39 -7.62
C SER A 60 3.49 -3.19 -6.46
N LEU A 61 2.17 -3.19 -6.34
CA LEU A 61 1.47 -3.96 -5.30
C LEU A 61 1.53 -5.48 -5.54
N ILE A 62 1.56 -5.92 -6.80
CA ILE A 62 1.83 -7.34 -7.12
C ILE A 62 3.26 -7.72 -6.71
N LYS A 63 4.27 -6.86 -6.93
CA LYS A 63 5.64 -7.09 -6.44
C LYS A 63 5.67 -7.21 -4.92
N PHE A 64 4.91 -6.37 -4.21
CA PHE A 64 4.76 -6.44 -2.76
C PHE A 64 4.23 -7.81 -2.31
N TYR A 65 3.11 -8.29 -2.86
CA TYR A 65 2.59 -9.63 -2.55
C TYR A 65 3.64 -10.72 -2.72
N LYS A 66 4.37 -10.69 -3.84
CA LYS A 66 5.42 -11.67 -4.15
C LYS A 66 6.60 -11.62 -3.19
N LYS A 67 6.81 -10.54 -2.43
CA LYS A 67 7.87 -10.45 -1.41
C LYS A 67 7.45 -11.05 -0.07
N ILE A 68 6.16 -11.19 0.21
CA ILE A 68 5.66 -11.77 1.47
C ILE A 68 5.97 -13.28 1.51
N PRO A 69 6.74 -13.77 2.50
CA PRO A 69 7.10 -15.19 2.58
C PRO A 69 5.90 -16.13 2.61
N HIS A 70 4.87 -15.80 3.39
CA HIS A 70 3.64 -16.58 3.50
C HIS A 70 2.86 -16.66 2.18
N PHE A 71 2.92 -15.62 1.35
CA PHE A 71 2.24 -15.62 0.05
C PHE A 71 2.88 -16.62 -0.93
N LYS A 72 4.21 -16.80 -0.85
CA LYS A 72 4.94 -17.75 -1.69
C LYS A 72 4.62 -19.22 -1.38
N GLN A 73 4.07 -19.50 -0.21
CA GLN A 73 3.70 -20.87 0.21
C GLN A 73 2.37 -21.33 -0.41
N ILE A 74 1.59 -20.40 -0.95
CA ILE A 74 0.29 -20.64 -1.58
C ILE A 74 0.54 -21.13 -3.02
N ASN A 75 -0.34 -21.97 -3.57
CA ASN A 75 -0.24 -22.38 -4.98
C ASN A 75 -0.50 -21.19 -5.92
N LEU A 76 -0.07 -21.30 -7.18
CA LEU A 76 -0.13 -20.19 -8.12
C LEU A 76 -1.57 -19.72 -8.43
N GLU A 77 -2.52 -20.64 -8.48
CA GLU A 77 -3.92 -20.31 -8.79
C GLU A 77 -4.55 -19.48 -7.66
N ASP A 78 -4.35 -19.91 -6.42
CA ASP A 78 -4.80 -19.20 -5.22
C ASP A 78 -4.07 -17.87 -5.06
N GLN A 79 -2.78 -17.78 -5.40
CA GLN A 79 -2.07 -16.50 -5.46
C GLN A 79 -2.74 -15.52 -6.44
N ILE A 80 -3.12 -16.00 -7.63
CA ILE A 80 -3.80 -15.17 -8.64
C ILE A 80 -5.17 -14.73 -8.13
N ILE A 81 -5.94 -15.62 -7.52
CA ILE A 81 -7.27 -15.31 -6.96
C ILE A 81 -7.14 -14.27 -5.84
N LEU A 82 -6.21 -14.48 -4.90
CA LEU A 82 -5.97 -13.54 -3.79
C LEU A 82 -5.62 -12.15 -4.30
N ILE A 83 -4.73 -12.04 -5.29
CA ILE A 83 -4.40 -10.75 -5.91
C ILE A 83 -5.65 -10.16 -6.57
N LYS A 84 -6.32 -10.90 -7.45
CA LYS A 84 -7.48 -10.38 -8.21
C LYS A 84 -8.60 -9.87 -7.31
N CYS A 85 -8.89 -10.56 -6.21
CA CYS A 85 -9.96 -10.17 -5.29
C CYS A 85 -9.60 -8.97 -4.40
N ASN A 86 -8.31 -8.69 -4.18
CA ASN A 86 -7.88 -7.72 -3.16
C ASN A 86 -7.11 -6.52 -3.72
N ILE A 87 -6.64 -6.57 -4.96
CA ILE A 87 -5.74 -5.55 -5.51
C ILE A 87 -6.36 -4.14 -5.51
N THR A 88 -7.66 -4.02 -5.84
CA THR A 88 -8.36 -2.73 -5.81
C THR A 88 -8.43 -2.15 -4.39
N HIS A 89 -8.67 -2.99 -3.39
CA HIS A 89 -8.68 -2.55 -1.99
C HIS A 89 -7.31 -2.03 -1.54
N LEU A 90 -6.24 -2.71 -1.93
CA LEU A 90 -4.88 -2.27 -1.62
C LEU A 90 -4.50 -0.95 -2.32
N ILE A 91 -4.94 -0.74 -3.55
CA ILE A 91 -4.76 0.52 -4.26
C ILE A 91 -5.44 1.66 -3.49
N HIS A 92 -6.70 1.48 -3.09
CA HIS A 92 -7.41 2.49 -2.30
C HIS A 92 -6.71 2.77 -0.97
N ILE A 93 -6.26 1.74 -0.26
CA ILE A 93 -5.51 1.92 1.00
C ILE A 93 -4.21 2.68 0.74
N HIS A 94 -3.48 2.37 -0.34
CA HIS A 94 -2.26 3.08 -0.70
C HIS A 94 -2.52 4.57 -0.96
N HIS A 95 -3.54 4.90 -1.77
CA HIS A 95 -3.92 6.29 -2.04
C HIS A 95 -4.29 7.03 -0.75
N VAL A 96 -5.11 6.43 0.12
CA VAL A 96 -5.45 7.01 1.42
C VAL A 96 -4.21 7.24 2.28
N LEU A 97 -3.28 6.29 2.33
CA LEU A 97 -2.05 6.42 3.11
C LEU A 97 -1.17 7.56 2.57
N LYS A 98 -1.07 7.71 1.26
CA LYS A 98 -0.28 8.78 0.64
C LYS A 98 -0.91 10.16 0.83
N ASP A 99 -2.18 10.29 0.50
CA ASP A 99 -2.91 11.56 0.51
C ASP A 99 -3.10 12.11 1.93
N ASN A 100 -3.20 11.24 2.94
CA ASN A 100 -3.45 11.67 4.32
C ASN A 100 -2.21 11.68 5.21
N PHE A 101 -1.17 10.89 4.91
CA PHE A 101 -0.04 10.71 5.84
C PHE A 101 1.34 11.08 5.26
N VAL A 102 1.49 11.20 3.93
CA VAL A 102 2.78 11.53 3.32
C VAL A 102 2.83 12.97 2.83
N GLU A 103 1.73 13.49 2.29
CA GLU A 103 1.58 14.93 2.07
C GLU A 103 0.86 15.55 3.26
N GLY A 104 1.53 16.44 3.99
CA GLY A 104 0.88 17.25 5.02
C GLY A 104 -0.40 17.87 4.44
N ALA A 105 -1.54 17.47 5.00
CA ALA A 105 -2.89 17.77 4.54
C ALA A 105 -3.04 19.20 3.98
N LYS A 106 -2.89 19.36 2.65
CA LYS A 106 -3.24 20.58 1.92
C LYS A 106 -4.76 20.78 1.81
N LEU A 107 -5.55 19.86 2.37
CA LEU A 107 -6.99 19.98 2.52
C LEU A 107 -7.42 21.18 3.39
N GLY A 108 -6.53 21.73 4.23
CA GLY A 108 -6.83 22.88 5.09
C GLY A 108 -6.78 24.26 4.41
N ILE A 109 -6.27 24.38 3.17
CA ILE A 109 -6.05 25.70 2.53
C ILE A 109 -7.19 26.10 1.58
N TYR A 110 -7.98 25.13 1.11
CA TYR A 110 -9.05 25.38 0.13
C TYR A 110 -10.42 25.74 0.73
N MET A 111 -10.62 25.61 2.05
CA MET A 111 -11.88 25.98 2.72
C MET A 111 -11.84 27.35 3.43
N SER A 112 -10.85 28.19 3.13
CA SER A 112 -10.72 29.55 3.71
C SER A 112 -10.78 30.68 2.68
N LYS A 113 -11.52 30.49 1.58
CA LYS A 113 -11.92 31.59 0.69
C LYS A 113 -13.43 31.70 0.61
#